data_AF-A0A1F9CQB5-F1
#
_entry.id   AF-A0A1F9CQB5-F1
#
_cell.length_a   1.000
_cell.length_b   1.000
_cell.length_c   1.000
_cell.angle_alpha   90.00
_cell.angle_beta   90.00
_cell.angle_gamma   90.00
#
_symmetry.space_group_name_H-M   'P 1'
#
loop_
_entity.id
_entity.type
_entity.pdbx_description
1 polymer ?
#
loop_
_entity_poly.entity_id
_entity_poly.type
_entity_poly.pdbx_seq_one_letter_code
_entity_poly.pdbx_strand_id
1 'polypeptide(L)'
;MIILPISLFFVPSLFEEMFFRGFLLPHSERKISTMRLLSYAVFSIFVFIVWHPINAMTINHPAFAIFTNLVFLCLAALMGIACTITYLKTGSLWVPVVIHWLTVLAWVFFLSGRNCVLDIAQ
;
A
#
# COMPACT_ATOMS: atom_id res chain seq x y z
N MET A 1 -7.11 -21.52 5.55
CA MET A 1 -7.60 -20.58 4.51
C MET A 1 -8.08 -19.24 5.07
N ILE A 2 -8.74 -19.19 6.24
CA ILE A 2 -9.25 -17.93 6.83
C ILE A 2 -8.15 -17.00 7.40
N ILE A 3 -7.01 -17.56 7.80
CA ILE A 3 -5.90 -16.81 8.40
C ILE A 3 -5.30 -15.80 7.41
N LEU A 4 -5.16 -16.19 6.13
CA LEU A 4 -4.47 -15.36 5.14
C LEU A 4 -5.17 -14.01 4.88
N PRO A 5 -6.49 -13.92 4.64
CA PRO A 5 -7.16 -12.63 4.52
C PRO A 5 -7.02 -11.73 5.74
N ILE A 6 -7.07 -12.32 6.95
CA ILE A 6 -6.91 -11.57 8.21
C ILE A 6 -5.47 -11.06 8.32
N SER A 7 -4.47 -11.88 8.00
CA SER A 7 -3.07 -11.46 7.98
C SER A 7 -2.87 -10.31 6.99
N LEU A 8 -3.38 -10.43 5.76
CA LEU A 8 -3.30 -9.41 4.71
C LEU A 8 -4.00 -8.11 5.09
N PHE A 9 -5.05 -8.18 5.93
CA PHE A 9 -5.70 -7.00 6.48
C PHE A 9 -4.76 -6.22 7.40
N PHE A 10 -4.09 -6.90 8.34
CA PHE A 10 -3.16 -6.22 9.25
C PHE A 10 -1.87 -5.81 8.54
N VAL A 11 -1.25 -6.75 7.81
CA VAL A 11 -0.02 -6.58 7.04
C VAL A 11 -0.23 -7.18 5.64
N PRO A 12 -0.26 -6.36 4.57
CA PRO A 12 0.22 -4.98 4.53
C PRO A 12 -0.82 -3.91 4.91
N SER A 13 -2.12 -4.16 4.77
CA SER A 13 -3.06 -3.05 4.53
C SER A 13 -3.24 -2.05 5.68
N LEU A 14 -3.50 -2.51 6.91
CA LEU A 14 -3.74 -1.60 8.03
C LEU A 14 -2.48 -0.83 8.41
N PHE A 15 -1.36 -1.53 8.64
CA PHE A 15 -0.14 -0.88 9.11
C PHE A 15 0.47 0.04 8.07
N GLU A 16 0.45 -0.34 6.79
CA GLU A 16 0.97 0.53 5.75
C GLU A 16 0.10 1.78 5.59
N GLU A 17 -1.22 1.66 5.53
CA GLU A 17 -2.08 2.85 5.41
C GLU A 17 -2.03 3.74 6.66
N MET A 18 -1.91 3.17 7.86
CA MET A 18 -1.67 3.94 9.09
C MET A 18 -0.39 4.78 8.98
N PHE A 19 0.68 4.23 8.42
CA PHE A 19 1.93 4.96 8.24
C PHE A 19 1.86 5.97 7.08
N PHE A 20 1.57 5.50 5.86
CA PHE A 20 1.65 6.35 4.67
C PHE A 20 0.54 7.40 4.59
N ARG A 21 -0.68 7.10 5.09
CA ARG A 21 -1.82 8.04 5.04
C ARG A 21 -2.10 8.63 6.41
N GLY A 22 -2.09 7.82 7.46
CA GLY A 22 -2.34 8.31 8.81
C GLY A 22 -1.24 9.21 9.35
N PHE A 23 0.04 8.86 9.13
CA PHE A 23 1.18 9.59 9.69
C PHE A 23 1.79 10.60 8.71
N LEU A 24 2.05 10.21 7.45
CA LEU A 24 2.71 11.11 6.48
C LEU A 24 1.79 12.15 5.84
N LEU A 25 0.48 11.91 5.79
CA LEU A 25 -0.47 12.89 5.26
C LEU A 25 -1.13 13.69 6.38
N PRO A 26 -1.37 14.99 6.15
CA PRO A 26 -2.12 15.81 7.07
C PRO A 26 -3.56 15.32 7.17
N HIS A 27 -4.15 15.45 8.36
CA HIS A 27 -5.56 15.17 8.55
C HIS A 27 -6.43 16.16 7.75
N SER A 28 -7.57 15.68 7.23
CA SER A 28 -8.43 16.44 6.29
C SER A 28 -8.94 17.78 6.85
N GLU A 29 -9.10 17.89 8.16
CA GLU A 29 -9.56 19.11 8.84
C GLU A 29 -8.48 20.21 8.93
N ARG A 30 -7.22 19.87 8.68
CA ARG A 30 -6.12 20.83 8.79
C ARG A 30 -6.08 21.74 7.55
N LYS A 31 -6.30 23.04 7.76
CA LYS A 31 -6.15 24.05 6.71
C LYS A 31 -4.68 24.18 6.30
N ILE A 32 -4.33 23.67 5.12
CA ILE A 32 -3.03 23.85 4.47
C ILE A 32 -3.22 24.27 3.01
N SER A 33 -2.22 24.92 2.43
CA SER A 33 -2.26 25.30 1.02
C SER A 33 -2.24 24.08 0.10
N THR A 34 -2.88 24.19 -1.07
CA THR A 34 -2.94 23.11 -2.07
C THR A 34 -1.56 22.61 -2.47
N MET A 35 -0.58 23.51 -2.65
CA MET A 35 0.80 23.13 -2.99
C MET A 35 1.45 22.29 -1.90
N ARG A 36 1.23 22.65 -0.63
CA ARG A 36 1.77 21.88 0.49
C ARG A 36 1.08 20.52 0.63
N LEU A 37 -0.23 20.46 0.42
CA LEU A 37 -0.97 19.20 0.38
C LEU A 37 -0.44 18.29 -0.73
N LEU A 38 -0.22 18.83 -1.93
CA LEU A 38 0.34 18.10 -3.06
C LEU A 38 1.75 17.58 -2.73
N SER A 39 2.59 18.37 -2.08
CA SER A 39 3.92 17.90 -1.66
C SER A 39 3.86 16.72 -0.69
N TYR A 40 2.95 16.74 0.29
CA TYR A 40 2.75 15.61 1.20
C TYR A 40 2.21 14.37 0.47
N ALA A 41 1.26 14.56 -0.44
CA ALA A 41 0.70 13.48 -1.26
C ALA A 41 1.77 12.80 -2.13
N VAL A 42 2.56 13.60 -2.86
CA VAL A 42 3.64 13.09 -3.71
C VAL A 42 4.71 12.39 -2.86
N PHE A 43 5.11 12.99 -1.73
CA PHE A 43 6.08 12.39 -0.84
C PHE A 43 5.58 11.05 -0.26
N SER A 44 4.35 11.00 0.26
CA SER A 44 3.73 9.78 0.79
C SER A 44 3.69 8.66 -0.27
N ILE A 45 3.26 8.96 -1.49
CA ILE A 45 3.21 7.99 -2.60
C ILE A 45 4.62 7.52 -2.97
N PHE A 46 5.58 8.44 -3.05
CA PHE A 46 6.98 8.09 -3.35
C PHE A 46 7.57 7.14 -2.30
N VAL A 47 7.41 7.45 -1.01
CA VAL A 47 7.90 6.59 0.07
C VAL A 47 7.16 5.25 0.06
N PHE A 48 5.86 5.22 -0.25
CA PHE A 48 5.10 3.98 -0.42
C PHE A 48 5.66 3.10 -1.55
N ILE A 49 5.96 3.67 -2.72
CA ILE A 49 6.54 2.93 -3.84
C ILE A 49 7.93 2.39 -3.46
N VAL A 50 8.79 3.23 -2.90
CA VAL A 50 10.17 2.87 -2.50
C VAL A 50 10.21 1.88 -1.33
N TRP A 51 9.18 1.87 -0.49
CA TRP A 51 9.05 0.89 0.60
C TRP A 51 9.03 -0.55 0.07
N HIS A 52 8.44 -0.81 -1.09
CA HIS A 52 8.36 -2.17 -1.64
C HIS A 52 9.74 -2.79 -1.90
N PRO A 53 10.65 -2.20 -2.71
CA PRO A 53 11.98 -2.76 -2.91
C PRO A 53 12.80 -2.79 -1.62
N ILE A 54 12.66 -1.79 -0.73
CA ILE A 54 13.34 -1.80 0.58
C ILE A 54 12.88 -2.98 1.43
N ASN A 55 11.56 -3.20 1.53
CA ASN A 55 10.97 -4.33 2.25
C ASN A 55 11.48 -5.65 1.66
N ALA A 56 11.49 -5.77 0.34
CA ALA A 56 12.04 -6.95 -0.35
C ALA A 56 13.55 -7.15 -0.11
N MET A 57 14.31 -6.08 0.12
CA MET A 57 15.75 -6.16 0.39
C MET A 57 16.09 -6.43 1.86
N THR A 58 15.14 -6.27 2.79
CA THR A 58 15.45 -6.22 4.24
C THR A 58 14.61 -7.15 5.10
N ILE A 59 13.34 -7.39 4.74
CA ILE A 59 12.36 -8.11 5.56
C ILE A 59 11.80 -9.30 4.77
N ASN A 60 11.34 -9.04 3.54
CA ASN A 60 10.67 -10.04 2.71
C ASN A 60 11.51 -10.39 1.46
N HIS A 61 12.71 -10.94 1.70
CA HIS A 61 13.64 -11.38 0.65
C HIS A 61 13.00 -12.22 -0.46
N PRO A 62 12.09 -13.17 -0.17
CA PRO A 62 11.41 -13.94 -1.21
C PRO A 62 10.63 -13.04 -2.19
N ALA A 63 10.04 -11.94 -1.72
CA ALA A 63 9.26 -11.04 -2.58
C ALA A 63 10.11 -10.16 -3.52
N PHE A 64 11.45 -10.26 -3.50
CA PHE A 64 12.35 -9.37 -4.25
C PHE A 64 12.02 -9.27 -5.74
N ALA A 65 11.80 -10.40 -6.42
CA ALA A 65 11.51 -10.42 -7.86
C ALA A 65 10.21 -9.67 -8.22
N ILE A 66 9.25 -9.60 -7.28
CA ILE A 66 7.94 -8.95 -7.49
C ILE A 66 8.02 -7.49 -7.06
N PHE A 67 8.54 -7.21 -5.86
CA PHE A 67 8.54 -5.88 -5.27
C PHE A 67 9.57 -4.93 -5.91
N THR A 68 10.47 -5.44 -6.74
CA THR A 68 11.36 -4.64 -7.60
C THR A 68 10.88 -4.56 -9.05
N ASN A 69 9.84 -5.32 -9.42
CA ASN A 69 9.32 -5.33 -10.79
C ASN A 69 8.63 -4.01 -11.11
N LEU A 70 8.98 -3.40 -12.25
CA LEU A 70 8.46 -2.09 -12.64
C LEU A 70 6.93 -2.09 -12.81
N VAL A 71 6.34 -3.17 -13.35
CA VAL A 71 4.88 -3.28 -13.52
C VAL A 71 4.20 -3.30 -12.15
N PHE A 72 4.73 -4.08 -11.21
CA PHE A 72 4.24 -4.10 -9.83
C PHE A 72 4.33 -2.71 -9.19
N LEU A 73 5.47 -2.02 -9.33
CA LEU A 73 5.66 -0.67 -8.78
C LEU A 73 4.71 0.35 -9.39
N CYS A 74 4.39 0.26 -10.69
CA CYS A 74 3.38 1.10 -11.32
C CYS A 74 1.98 0.82 -10.76
N LEU A 75 1.62 -0.45 -10.55
CA LEU A 75 0.33 -0.82 -9.95
C LEU A 75 0.25 -0.38 -8.49
N ALA A 76 1.33 -0.52 -7.72
CA ALA A 76 1.45 0.00 -6.37
C ALA A 76 1.33 1.53 -6.36
N ALA A 77 1.95 2.24 -7.31
CA ALA A 77 1.79 3.68 -7.44
C ALA A 77 0.32 4.08 -7.67
N LEU A 78 -0.39 3.39 -8.58
CA LEU A 78 -1.82 3.62 -8.84
C LEU A 78 -2.68 3.36 -7.61
N MET A 79 -2.43 2.26 -6.90
CA MET A 79 -3.07 1.96 -5.62
C MET A 79 -2.82 3.08 -4.60
N GLY A 80 -1.56 3.50 -4.48
CA GLY A 80 -1.15 4.55 -3.56
C GLY A 80 -1.82 5.89 -3.86
N ILE A 81 -2.00 6.23 -5.14
CA ILE A 81 -2.76 7.40 -5.57
C ILE A 81 -4.23 7.27 -5.15
N ALA A 82 -4.86 6.12 -5.41
CA ALA A 82 -6.27 5.87 -5.05
C ALA A 82 -6.50 5.97 -3.52
N CYS A 83 -5.63 5.33 -2.72
CA CYS A 83 -5.67 5.43 -1.25
C CYS A 83 -5.46 6.86 -0.76
N THR A 84 -4.50 7.60 -1.34
CA THR A 84 -4.26 9.00 -0.98
C THR A 84 -5.45 9.90 -1.31
N ILE A 85 -6.04 9.77 -2.51
CA ILE A 85 -7.22 10.55 -2.90
C ILE A 85 -8.39 10.27 -1.97
N THR A 86 -8.66 9.00 -1.68
CA THR A 86 -9.79 8.61 -0.83
C THR A 86 -9.61 9.03 0.62
N TYR A 87 -8.40 8.92 1.18
CA TYR A 87 -8.08 9.46 2.49
C TYR A 87 -8.30 10.97 2.56
N LEU A 88 -7.75 11.74 1.61
CA LEU A 88 -7.85 13.20 1.62
C LEU A 88 -9.29 13.70 1.41
N LYS A 89 -10.11 12.97 0.65
CA LYS A 89 -11.53 13.32 0.45
C LYS A 89 -12.43 12.96 1.63
N THR A 90 -12.14 11.85 2.31
CA THR A 90 -13.03 11.31 3.35
C THR A 90 -12.57 11.61 4.77
N GLY A 91 -11.29 11.93 4.97
CA GLY A 91 -10.67 12.04 6.29
C GLY A 91 -10.55 10.71 7.05
N SER A 92 -11.02 9.60 6.48
CA SER A 92 -11.10 8.29 7.13
C SER A 92 -9.98 7.38 6.67
N LEU A 93 -9.28 6.77 7.63
CA LEU A 93 -8.29 5.71 7.40
C LEU A 93 -8.94 4.40 6.94
N TRP A 94 -10.20 4.15 7.27
CA TRP A 94 -10.85 2.88 6.94
C TRP A 94 -11.06 2.69 5.44
N VAL A 95 -11.32 3.77 4.72
CA VAL A 95 -11.56 3.74 3.27
C VAL A 95 -10.32 3.24 2.51
N PRO A 96 -9.12 3.86 2.64
CA PRO A 96 -7.92 3.35 1.98
C PRO A 96 -7.52 1.96 2.49
N VAL A 97 -7.70 1.66 3.78
CA VAL A 97 -7.40 0.31 4.33
C VAL A 97 -8.22 -0.77 3.63
N VAL A 98 -9.53 -0.56 3.45
CA VAL A 98 -10.40 -1.52 2.77
C VAL A 98 -10.05 -1.63 1.28
N ILE A 99 -9.77 -0.51 0.60
CA ILE A 99 -9.37 -0.52 -0.82
C ILE A 99 -8.06 -1.29 -1.03
N HIS A 100 -7.06 -1.02 -0.19
CA HIS A 100 -5.78 -1.70 -0.22
C HIS A 100 -5.99 -3.20 0.04
N TRP A 101 -6.69 -3.55 1.12
CA TRP A 101 -6.95 -4.93 1.50
C TRP A 101 -7.66 -5.73 0.41
N LEU A 102 -8.77 -5.22 -0.11
CA LEU A 102 -9.52 -5.88 -1.17
C LEU A 102 -8.69 -6.06 -2.44
N THR A 103 -7.81 -5.11 -2.75
CA THR A 103 -6.94 -5.24 -3.93
C THR A 103 -5.86 -6.30 -3.74
N VAL A 104 -5.25 -6.36 -2.56
CA VAL A 104 -4.28 -7.40 -2.23
C VAL A 104 -4.95 -8.78 -2.21
N LEU A 105 -6.18 -8.88 -1.68
CA LEU A 105 -6.98 -10.11 -1.80
C LEU A 105 -7.24 -10.47 -3.25
N ALA A 106 -7.68 -9.51 -4.08
CA ALA A 106 -7.96 -9.77 -5.48
C ALA A 106 -6.72 -10.30 -6.21
N TRP A 107 -5.57 -9.67 -5.96
CA TRP A 107 -4.29 -10.07 -6.53
C TRP A 107 -3.87 -11.47 -6.06
N VAL A 108 -3.88 -11.72 -4.75
CA VAL A 108 -3.43 -12.99 -4.16
C VAL A 108 -4.32 -14.15 -4.58
N PHE A 109 -5.64 -13.99 -4.55
CA PHE A 109 -6.56 -15.11 -4.77
C PHE A 109 -6.94 -15.33 -6.24
N PHE A 110 -6.94 -14.30 -7.09
CA PHE A 110 -7.46 -14.42 -8.46
C PHE A 110 -6.44 -14.09 -9.56
N LEU A 111 -5.35 -13.37 -9.25
CA LEU A 111 -4.38 -12.91 -10.24
C LEU A 111 -2.97 -13.50 -10.00
N SER A 112 -2.93 -14.76 -9.54
CA SER A 112 -1.70 -15.53 -9.31
C SER A 112 -0.75 -14.95 -8.25
N GLY A 113 -1.15 -13.95 -7.47
CA GLY A 113 -0.33 -13.42 -6.38
C GLY A 113 0.00 -14.49 -5.31
N ARG A 114 -0.83 -15.53 -5.16
CA ARG A 114 -0.53 -16.65 -4.27
C ARG A 114 0.71 -17.44 -4.69
N ASN A 115 0.87 -17.76 -5.97
CA ASN A 115 2.04 -18.48 -6.47
C ASN A 115 3.30 -17.63 -6.23
N CYS A 116 3.17 -16.32 -6.42
CA CYS A 116 4.19 -15.33 -6.11
C CYS A 116 4.54 -15.20 -4.61
N VAL A 117 3.60 -15.40 -3.68
CA VAL A 117 3.84 -15.22 -2.23
C VAL A 117 4.20 -16.53 -1.54
N LEU A 118 3.76 -17.68 -2.06
CA LEU A 118 3.92 -18.99 -1.42
C LEU A 118 4.97 -19.88 -2.11
N ASP A 119 5.20 -19.77 -3.43
CA ASP A 119 6.15 -20.65 -4.13
C ASP A 119 7.61 -20.19 -3.96
N ILE A 120 7.86 -18.97 -3.49
CA ILE A 120 9.22 -18.48 -3.18
C ILE A 120 9.66 -18.87 -1.75
N ALA A 121 8.79 -19.54 -1.00
CA ALA A 121 9.07 -20.10 0.33
C ALA A 121 9.38 -21.61 0.29
N GLN A 122 9.49 -22.21 -0.91
CA GLN A 122 9.93 -23.58 -1.16
C GLN A 122 11.29 -23.57 -1.88
#